data_AF-A0A7C5FHK0-F1
#
_entry.id   AF-A0A7C5FHK0-F1
#
_cell.length_a   1.000
_cell.length_b   1.000
_cell.length_c   1.000
_cell.angle_alpha   90.00
_cell.angle_beta   90.00
_cell.angle_gamma   90.00
#
_symmetry.space_group_name_H-M   'P 1'
#
loop_
_entity.id
_entity.type
_entity.pdbx_description
1 polymer ?
#
loop_
_entity_poly.entity_id
_entity_poly.type
_entity_poly.pdbx_seq_one_letter_code
_entity_poly.pdbx_strand_id
1 'polypeptide(L)'
;MADFKKIDEARKILGLSEEATLEEIKEAFRNLALKYHPDKCSEENKKICEEMFKKINNAKDIILNYCANYKFSFREEDVKKQNI
;
A
#
# COMPACT_ATOMS: atom_id res chain seq x y z
N MET A 1 14.75 0.01 -12.53
CA MET A 1 14.31 -1.10 -11.65
C MET A 1 13.67 -0.48 -10.42
N ALA A 2 12.45 -0.88 -10.04
CA ALA A 2 11.96 -0.55 -8.71
C ALA A 2 12.88 -1.25 -7.70
N ASP A 3 13.60 -0.48 -6.89
CA ASP A 3 14.50 -1.02 -5.88
C ASP A 3 13.69 -1.87 -4.89
N PHE A 4 14.01 -3.15 -4.75
CA PHE A 4 13.41 -4.05 -3.74
C PHE A 4 13.32 -3.38 -2.37
N LYS A 5 14.35 -2.62 -2.00
CA LYS A 5 14.43 -1.84 -0.77
C LYS A 5 13.29 -0.81 -0.62
N LYS A 6 12.87 -0.15 -1.70
CA LYS A 6 11.76 0.81 -1.68
C LYS A 6 10.42 0.12 -1.49
N ILE A 7 10.24 -1.06 -2.10
CA ILE A 7 9.01 -1.85 -1.95
C ILE A 7 8.91 -2.40 -0.52
N ASP A 8 10.00 -2.95 0.01
CA ASP A 8 10.03 -3.46 1.38
C ASP A 8 9.81 -2.34 2.42
N GLU A 9 10.40 -1.17 2.21
CA GLU A 9 10.15 0.01 3.07
C GLU A 9 8.69 0.47 2.99
N ALA A 10 8.11 0.55 1.77
CA ALA A 10 6.71 0.91 1.58
C ALA A 10 5.75 -0.09 2.25
N ARG A 11 6.02 -1.39 2.09
CA ARG A 11 5.29 -2.48 2.75
C ARG A 11 5.32 -2.33 4.27
N LYS A 12 6.51 -2.06 4.85
CA LYS A 12 6.68 -1.83 6.29
C LYS A 12 5.97 -0.57 6.78
N ILE A 13 5.98 0.53 6.01
CA ILE A 13 5.24 1.76 6.34
C ILE A 13 3.73 1.50 6.40
N LEU A 14 3.22 0.69 5.47
CA LEU A 14 1.81 0.28 5.47
C LEU A 14 1.51 -0.81 6.51
N GLY A 15 2.52 -1.40 7.16
CA GLY A 15 2.34 -2.48 8.13
C GLY A 15 1.89 -3.80 7.50
N LEU A 16 2.23 -4.02 6.23
CA LEU A 16 1.87 -5.22 5.48
C LEU A 16 2.86 -6.36 5.73
N SER A 17 2.38 -7.60 5.66
CA SER A 17 3.20 -8.81 5.63
C SER A 17 3.95 -8.94 4.30
N GLU A 18 4.93 -9.86 4.21
CA GLU A 18 5.68 -10.15 2.98
C GLU A 18 4.75 -10.57 1.82
N GLU A 19 3.61 -11.15 2.17
CA GLU A 19 2.51 -11.47 1.28
C GLU A 19 1.29 -10.65 1.72
N ALA A 20 0.67 -9.93 0.78
CA ALA A 20 -0.55 -9.18 1.01
C ALA A 20 -1.36 -9.07 -0.28
N THR A 21 -2.67 -9.19 -0.15
CA THR A 21 -3.64 -9.00 -1.23
C THR A 21 -3.86 -7.52 -1.51
N LEU A 22 -4.38 -7.21 -2.71
CA LEU A 22 -4.80 -5.84 -3.06
C LEU A 22 -5.82 -5.27 -2.06
N GLU A 23 -6.64 -6.11 -1.45
CA GLU A 23 -7.64 -5.71 -0.47
C GLU A 23 -6.98 -5.31 0.85
N GLU A 24 -6.03 -6.11 1.35
CA GLU A 24 -5.23 -5.81 2.54
C GLU A 24 -4.39 -4.54 2.36
N ILE A 25 -3.79 -4.34 1.18
CA ILE A 25 -3.05 -3.11 0.86
C ILE A 25 -3.96 -1.87 0.99
N LYS A 26 -5.17 -1.94 0.41
CA LYS A 26 -6.14 -0.84 0.47
C LYS A 26 -6.67 -0.63 1.88
N GLU A 27 -6.90 -1.69 2.63
CA GLU A 27 -7.36 -1.62 4.02
C GLU A 27 -6.31 -0.99 4.93
N ALA A 28 -5.06 -1.46 4.88
CA ALA A 28 -3.95 -0.92 5.65
C ALA A 28 -3.74 0.58 5.39
N PHE A 29 -3.78 0.99 4.11
CA PHE A 29 -3.73 2.40 3.75
C PHE A 29 -4.89 3.20 4.35
N ARG A 30 -6.14 2.71 4.26
CA ARG A 30 -7.31 3.40 4.81
C ARG A 30 -7.20 3.56 6.32
N ASN A 31 -6.79 2.51 7.04
CA ASN A 31 -6.62 2.53 8.49
C ASN A 31 -5.56 3.56 8.92
N LEU A 32 -4.41 3.60 8.23
CA LEU A 32 -3.35 4.56 8.51
C LEU A 32 -3.74 5.99 8.11
N ALA A 33 -4.40 6.18 6.98
CA ALA A 33 -4.90 7.48 6.52
C ALA A 33 -5.89 8.08 7.51
N LEU A 34 -6.77 7.26 8.10
CA LEU A 34 -7.70 7.70 9.15
C LEU A 34 -6.99 8.04 10.46
N LYS A 35 -5.91 7.33 10.80
CA LYS A 35 -5.12 7.56 12.01
C LYS A 35 -4.30 8.84 11.96
N TYR A 36 -3.71 9.15 10.80
CA TYR A 36 -2.87 10.32 10.58
C TYR A 36 -3.57 11.42 9.77
N HIS A 37 -4.90 11.37 9.67
CA HIS A 37 -5.67 12.37 8.95
C HIS A 37 -5.47 13.74 9.60
N PRO A 38 -5.16 14.81 8.84
CA PRO A 38 -4.87 16.12 9.40
C PRO A 38 -6.01 16.67 10.27
N ASP A 39 -7.26 16.30 9.96
CA ASP A 39 -8.46 16.68 10.73
C ASP A 39 -8.52 16.05 12.14
N LYS A 40 -7.89 14.87 12.34
CA LYS A 40 -7.86 14.19 13.63
C LYS A 40 -6.60 14.50 14.45
N CYS A 41 -5.69 15.29 13.90
CA CYS A 41 -4.41 15.58 14.54
C CYS A 41 -4.45 16.92 15.26
N SER A 42 -4.15 16.89 16.56
CA SER A 42 -3.96 18.07 17.38
C SER A 42 -2.84 18.97 16.81
N GLU A 43 -2.89 20.27 17.05
CA GLU A 43 -1.88 21.22 16.52
C GLU A 43 -0.43 20.83 16.86
N GLU A 44 -0.20 20.28 18.06
CA GLU A 44 1.10 19.79 18.50
C GLU A 44 1.64 18.64 17.64
N ASN A 45 0.75 17.76 17.14
CA ASN A 45 1.09 16.59 16.33
C ASN A 45 0.88 16.81 14.83
N LYS A 46 0.43 17.98 14.41
CA LYS A 46 0.06 18.28 13.03
C LYS A 46 1.21 18.02 12.05
N LYS A 47 2.43 18.45 12.41
CA LYS A 47 3.65 18.19 11.61
C LYS A 47 3.93 16.69 11.46
N ILE A 48 3.85 15.94 12.56
CA ILE A 48 4.11 14.49 12.57
C ILE A 48 3.05 13.77 11.72
N CYS A 49 1.79 14.15 11.86
CA CYS A 49 0.72 13.59 11.05
C CYS A 49 0.90 13.88 9.56
N GLU A 50 1.25 15.12 9.20
CA GLU A 50 1.49 15.50 7.81
C GLU A 50 2.66 14.71 7.19
N GLU A 51 3.77 14.58 7.90
CA GLU A 51 4.90 13.78 7.45
C GLU A 51 4.54 12.30 7.30
N MET A 52 3.83 11.72 8.27
CA MET A 52 3.40 10.33 8.22
C MET A 52 2.40 10.11 7.08
N PHE A 53 1.43 11.00 6.90
CA PHE A 53 0.44 10.93 5.83
C PHE A 53 1.12 11.00 4.45
N LYS A 54 2.14 11.84 4.29
CA LYS A 54 2.96 11.88 3.07
C LYS A 54 3.70 10.57 2.83
N LYS A 55 4.31 9.97 3.87
CA LYS A 55 4.97 8.66 3.78
C LYS A 55 3.99 7.54 3.41
N ILE A 56 2.80 7.52 4.01
CA ILE A 56 1.75 6.54 3.74
C ILE A 56 1.26 6.62 2.29
N ASN A 57 1.02 7.82 1.77
CA ASN A 57 0.63 8.01 0.37
C ASN A 57 1.73 7.53 -0.60
N ASN A 58 2.99 7.90 -0.36
CA ASN A 58 4.10 7.46 -1.19
C ASN A 58 4.25 5.93 -1.16
N ALA A 59 4.14 5.31 0.02
CA ALA A 59 4.19 3.86 0.17
C ALA A 59 3.08 3.15 -0.62
N LYS A 60 1.84 3.65 -0.54
CA LYS A 60 0.72 3.15 -1.34
C LYS A 60 1.02 3.25 -2.83
N ASP A 61 1.51 4.38 -3.31
CA ASP A 61 1.79 4.56 -4.75
C ASP A 61 2.89 3.62 -5.25
N ILE A 62 3.94 3.38 -4.45
CA ILE A 62 4.99 2.42 -4.77
C ILE A 62 4.43 1.00 -4.88
N ILE A 63 3.65 0.56 -3.88
CA ILE A 63 3.06 -0.78 -3.85
C ILE A 63 2.06 -0.95 -4.99
N LEU A 64 1.19 0.04 -5.24
CA LEU A 64 0.23 -0.01 -6.34
C LEU A 64 0.92 -0.03 -7.70
N ASN A 65 1.99 0.76 -7.90
CA ASN A 65 2.76 0.70 -9.14
C ASN A 65 3.44 -0.66 -9.33
N TYR A 66 3.93 -1.28 -8.24
CA TYR A 66 4.47 -2.63 -8.29
C TYR A 66 3.39 -3.65 -8.69
N CYS A 67 2.20 -3.60 -8.09
CA CYS A 67 1.08 -4.49 -8.42
C CYS A 67 0.45 -4.20 -9.80
N ALA A 68 0.43 -2.94 -10.26
CA ALA A 68 -0.18 -2.54 -11.53
C ALA A 68 0.57 -3.05 -12.76
N ASN A 69 1.85 -3.42 -12.59
CA ASN A 69 2.59 -4.10 -13.65
C ASN A 69 2.17 -5.57 -13.83
N TYR A 70 1.34 -6.12 -12.93
CA TYR A 70 0.78 -7.46 -13.08
C TYR A 70 -0.47 -7.41 -13.95
N LYS A 71 -0.33 -7.81 -15.23
CA LYS A 71 -1.48 -7.99 -16.12
C LYS A 71 -2.19 -9.30 -15.77
N PHE A 72 -3.34 -9.20 -15.12
CA PHE A 72 -4.23 -10.34 -14.94
C PHE A 72 -4.88 -10.69 -16.29
N SER A 73 -4.66 -11.92 -16.76
CA SER A 73 -5.34 -12.45 -17.95
C SER A 73 -6.69 -13.01 -17.55
N PHE A 74 -7.77 -12.48 -18.13
CA PHE A 74 -9.13 -12.99 -17.94
C PHE A 74 -9.51 -14.06 -18.98
N ARG A 75 -8.53 -14.65 -19.67
CA ARG A 75 -8.78 -15.75 -20.60
C ARG A 75 -9.15 -16.99 -19.79
N GLU A 76 -10.16 -17.73 -20.24
CA GLU A 76 -10.66 -18.92 -19.56
C GLU A 76 -9.54 -19.93 -19.23
N GLU A 77 -8.58 -20.07 -20.13
CA GLU A 77 -7.41 -20.96 -19.99
C GLU A 77 -6.47 -20.58 -18.84
N ASP A 78 -6.29 -19.28 -18.58
CA ASP A 78 -5.40 -18.77 -17.53
C ASP A 78 -6.09 -18.79 -16.16
N VAL A 79 -7.40 -18.53 -16.12
CA VAL A 79 -8.21 -18.62 -14.89
C VAL A 79 -8.30 -20.07 -14.38
N LYS A 80 -8.37 -21.06 -15.28
CA LYS A 80 -8.38 -22.48 -14.91
C LYS A 80 -7.07 -22.97 -14.29
N LYS A 81 -5.93 -22.31 -14.56
CA LYS A 81 -4.61 -22.67 -13.99
C LYS A 81 -4.39 -22.18 -12.56
N GLN A 82 -5.12 -21.17 -12.09
CA GLN A 82 -4.98 -20.63 -10.73
C GLN A 82 -5.82 -21.40 -9.69
N ASN A 83 -6.62 -22.38 -10.09
CA ASN A 83 -7.51 -23.16 -9.23
C ASN A 83 -7.22 -24.69 -9.26
N ILE A 84 -6.01 -25.10 -9.65
CA ILE A 84 -5.54 -26.50 -9.58
C ILE A 84 -4.32 -26.58 -8.67
#